data_AF-A0AAN6EDW8-F1
#
_entry.id   AF-A0AAN6EDW8-F1
#
_cell.length_a   1.000
_cell.length_b   1.000
_cell.length_c   1.000
_cell.angle_alpha   90.00
_cell.angle_beta   90.00
_cell.angle_gamma   90.00
#
_symmetry.space_group_name_H-M   'P 1'
#
loop_
_entity.id
_entity.type
_entity.pdbx_description
1 polymer ?
#
loop_
_entity_poly.entity_id
_entity_poly.type
_entity_poly.pdbx_seq_one_letter_code
_entity_poly.pdbx_strand_id
1 'polypeptide(L)'
;MVRGPCVFGGYYKDEKKTAETILDGGWLATGDIGCINEDGTVSIIDRKKNIFKLSQGEYVAPEALENVYGNDTYLQQIFVHGDSLESTLVGVMVPDPETFVPWARKVTGDRTASLEALCANDKVNAALLARLAALGRRSKVQSYEILRAIKIDHRPFDVETNGMLTPTLKLRRNIAADYYRPDIDAMYAAIKSAEK
;
A
#
# COMPACT_ATOMS: atom_id res chain seq x y z
N MET A 1 0.95 -15.18 18.08
CA MET A 1 -0.18 -15.96 18.65
C MET A 1 -0.46 -15.43 20.05
N VAL A 2 -1.70 -15.49 20.51
CA VAL A 2 -2.10 -14.94 21.82
C VAL A 2 -2.98 -15.95 22.55
N ARG A 3 -2.88 -16.01 23.88
CA ARG A 3 -3.78 -16.80 24.74
C ARG A 3 -4.15 -15.96 25.96
N GLY A 4 -5.41 -16.00 26.35
CA GLY A 4 -5.89 -15.26 27.51
C GLY A 4 -7.42 -15.29 27.63
N PRO A 5 -7.97 -14.75 28.73
CA PRO A 5 -9.41 -14.74 28.98
C PRO A 5 -10.22 -13.93 27.96
N CYS A 6 -9.56 -13.07 27.18
CA CYS A 6 -10.18 -12.28 26.12
C CYS A 6 -10.31 -13.00 24.77
N VAL A 7 -9.79 -14.23 24.64
CA VAL A 7 -9.94 -15.02 23.41
C VAL A 7 -11.38 -15.54 23.31
N PHE A 8 -12.07 -15.21 22.23
CA PHE A 8 -13.43 -15.65 21.94
C PHE A 8 -13.52 -17.18 21.77
N GLY A 9 -14.69 -17.78 22.01
CA GLY A 9 -14.88 -19.24 22.00
C GLY A 9 -14.99 -19.87 20.60
N GLY A 10 -15.08 -19.07 19.54
CA GLY A 10 -15.20 -19.55 18.16
C GLY A 10 -16.17 -18.72 17.31
N TYR A 11 -16.16 -18.99 16.01
CA TYR A 11 -17.07 -18.37 15.05
C TYR A 11 -18.44 -19.04 15.11
N TYR A 12 -19.50 -18.22 15.06
CA TYR A 12 -20.87 -18.71 15.09
C TYR A 12 -21.18 -19.60 13.87
N LYS A 13 -21.53 -20.86 14.12
CA LYS A 13 -21.86 -21.89 13.10
C LYS A 13 -20.74 -22.17 12.09
N ASP A 14 -19.49 -21.89 12.43
CA ASP A 14 -18.34 -22.14 11.56
C ASP A 14 -17.22 -22.84 12.35
N GLU A 15 -17.44 -24.13 12.61
CA GLU A 15 -16.50 -24.99 13.35
C GLU A 15 -15.16 -25.11 12.62
N LYS A 16 -15.19 -25.14 11.28
CA LYS A 16 -13.98 -25.22 10.46
C LYS A 16 -13.09 -23.98 10.64
N LYS A 17 -13.64 -22.77 10.47
CA LYS A 17 -12.84 -21.54 10.71
C LYS A 17 -12.43 -21.40 12.17
N THR A 18 -13.24 -21.90 13.11
CA THR A 18 -12.90 -21.91 14.53
C THR A 18 -11.65 -22.75 14.78
N ALA A 19 -11.60 -23.97 14.27
CA ALA A 19 -10.43 -24.85 14.39
C ALA A 19 -9.19 -24.31 13.65
N GLU A 20 -9.37 -23.60 12.52
CA GLU A 20 -8.26 -22.95 11.81
C GLU A 20 -7.69 -21.73 12.59
N THR A 21 -8.50 -21.09 13.44
CA THR A 21 -8.15 -19.82 14.11
C THR A 21 -7.73 -20.01 15.56
N ILE A 22 -8.38 -20.94 16.27
CA ILE A 22 -8.07 -21.33 17.64
C ILE A 22 -7.37 -22.68 17.59
N LEU A 23 -6.05 -22.64 17.81
CA LEU A 23 -5.19 -23.80 17.78
C LEU A 23 -5.22 -24.57 19.12
N ASP A 24 -4.70 -25.79 19.08
CA ASP A 24 -4.60 -26.66 20.25
C ASP A 24 -3.95 -25.93 21.44
N GLY A 25 -4.54 -26.13 22.63
CA GLY A 25 -4.11 -25.44 23.86
C GLY A 25 -4.65 -24.01 24.03
N GLY A 26 -5.63 -23.60 23.21
CA GLY A 26 -6.38 -22.35 23.35
C GLY A 26 -5.65 -21.13 22.76
N TRP A 27 -4.73 -21.34 21.83
CA TRP A 27 -3.95 -20.26 21.22
C TRP A 27 -4.67 -19.67 20.00
N LEU A 28 -4.85 -18.36 20.02
CA LEU A 28 -5.39 -17.61 18.90
C LEU A 28 -4.29 -17.29 17.87
N ALA A 29 -4.47 -17.77 16.64
CA ALA A 29 -3.70 -17.36 15.49
C ALA A 29 -4.24 -16.01 14.97
N THR A 30 -3.64 -14.90 15.44
CA THR A 30 -4.10 -13.53 15.13
C THR A 30 -4.03 -13.17 13.64
N GLY A 31 -3.15 -13.86 12.91
CA GLY A 31 -2.85 -13.57 11.50
C GLY A 31 -1.96 -12.34 11.30
N ASP A 32 -1.43 -11.77 12.38
CA ASP A 32 -0.46 -10.68 12.37
C ASP A 32 0.96 -11.26 12.47
N ILE A 33 1.89 -10.59 11.81
CA ILE A 33 3.32 -10.82 11.93
C ILE A 33 3.87 -9.80 12.91
N GLY A 34 4.54 -10.27 13.95
CA GLY A 34 5.13 -9.42 14.98
C GLY A 34 6.59 -9.74 15.22
N CYS A 35 7.34 -8.73 15.67
CA CYS A 35 8.71 -8.85 16.15
C CYS A 35 8.73 -8.70 17.67
N ILE A 36 9.44 -9.57 18.37
CA ILE A 36 9.78 -9.36 19.78
C ILE A 36 11.07 -8.55 19.82
N ASN A 37 11.01 -7.34 20.35
CA ASN A 37 12.15 -6.45 20.48
C ASN A 37 13.04 -6.88 21.67
N GLU A 38 14.28 -6.38 21.72
CA GLU A 38 15.25 -6.72 22.77
C GLU A 38 14.78 -6.34 24.18
N ASP A 39 13.91 -5.34 24.30
CA ASP A 39 13.30 -4.88 25.55
C ASP A 39 12.06 -5.69 25.98
N GLY A 40 11.71 -6.75 25.23
CA GLY A 40 10.54 -7.59 25.48
C GLY A 40 9.21 -7.03 24.98
N THR A 41 9.21 -5.86 24.32
CA THR A 41 8.01 -5.32 23.67
C THR A 41 7.73 -6.03 22.33
N VAL A 42 6.50 -5.90 21.82
CA VAL A 42 6.09 -6.51 20.54
C VAL A 42 5.72 -5.42 19.55
N SER A 43 6.40 -5.41 18.41
CA SER A 43 6.07 -4.56 17.26
C SER A 43 5.21 -5.35 16.27
N ILE A 44 4.08 -4.79 15.84
CA ILE A 44 3.26 -5.37 14.76
C ILE A 44 3.84 -4.89 13.42
N ILE A 45 4.21 -5.83 12.57
CA ILE A 45 4.84 -5.54 11.27
C ILE A 45 3.78 -5.39 10.18
N ASP A 46 2.98 -6.45 9.95
CA ASP A 46 1.95 -6.48 8.91
C ASP A 46 1.01 -7.70 9.14
N ARG A 47 0.00 -7.85 8.29
CA ARG A 47 -0.88 -9.02 8.21
C ARG A 47 -0.23 -10.09 7.35
N LYS A 48 -0.27 -11.35 7.80
CA LYS A 48 0.25 -12.52 7.06
C LYS A 48 -0.30 -12.63 5.62
N LYS A 49 -1.53 -12.16 5.38
CA LYS A 49 -2.18 -12.20 4.07
C LYS A 49 -1.87 -10.99 3.18
N ASN A 50 -1.27 -9.94 3.73
CA ASN A 50 -0.96 -8.71 2.99
C ASN A 50 0.50 -8.65 2.54
N ILE A 51 1.40 -9.32 3.25
CA ILE A 51 2.78 -9.50 2.78
C ILE A 51 2.77 -10.33 1.50
N PHE A 52 3.50 -9.85 0.50
CA PHE A 52 3.74 -10.58 -0.74
C PHE A 52 5.24 -10.74 -0.98
N LYS A 53 5.56 -11.67 -1.87
CA LYS A 53 6.93 -12.01 -2.26
C LYS A 53 7.16 -11.50 -3.68
N LEU A 54 8.30 -10.87 -3.93
CA LEU A 54 8.73 -10.47 -5.28
C LEU A 54 9.49 -11.59 -5.99
N SER A 55 9.67 -11.47 -7.31
CA SER A 55 10.28 -12.53 -8.13
C SER A 55 11.70 -12.92 -7.70
N GLN A 56 12.46 -12.00 -7.12
CA GLN A 56 13.81 -12.19 -6.60
C GLN A 56 13.88 -12.95 -5.27
N GLY A 57 12.76 -13.20 -4.60
CA GLY A 57 12.77 -13.92 -3.32
C GLY A 57 12.39 -13.08 -2.10
N GLU A 58 12.49 -11.76 -2.21
CA GLU A 58 12.30 -10.83 -1.10
C GLU A 58 10.83 -10.66 -0.72
N TYR A 59 10.58 -10.54 0.58
CA TYR A 59 9.25 -10.27 1.13
C TYR A 59 9.06 -8.77 1.35
N VAL A 60 7.87 -8.27 1.03
CA VAL A 60 7.51 -6.86 1.15
C VAL A 60 6.26 -6.74 2.01
N ALA A 61 6.34 -5.86 3.01
CA ALA A 61 5.23 -5.48 3.88
C ALA A 61 4.62 -4.16 3.36
N PRO A 62 3.55 -4.20 2.55
CA PRO A 62 3.05 -3.00 1.92
C PRO A 62 2.43 -2.00 2.89
N GLU A 63 1.83 -2.44 4.01
CA GLU A 63 1.25 -1.50 4.98
C GLU A 63 2.35 -0.64 5.63
N ALA A 64 3.53 -1.22 5.87
CA ALA A 64 4.69 -0.48 6.36
C ALA A 64 5.14 0.59 5.35
N LEU A 65 5.20 0.24 4.06
CA LEU A 65 5.56 1.19 2.99
C LEU A 65 4.51 2.28 2.81
N GLU A 66 3.23 1.93 2.85
CA GLU A 66 2.11 2.86 2.78
C GLU A 66 2.14 3.86 3.95
N ASN A 67 2.45 3.40 5.17
CA ASN A 67 2.65 4.28 6.31
C ASN A 67 3.84 5.23 6.13
N VAL A 68 4.95 4.76 5.54
CA VAL A 68 6.12 5.61 5.27
C VAL A 68 5.79 6.68 4.25
N TYR A 69 5.23 6.31 3.11
CA TYR A 69 4.93 7.23 2.02
C TYR A 69 3.72 8.12 2.30
N GLY A 70 2.75 7.65 3.08
CA GLY A 70 1.58 8.41 3.52
C GLY A 70 1.93 9.60 4.42
N ASN A 71 3.14 9.67 4.98
CA ASN A 71 3.64 10.85 5.67
C ASN A 71 4.05 12.00 4.73
N ASP A 72 4.02 11.80 3.40
CA ASP A 72 4.28 12.89 2.47
C ASP A 72 3.13 13.89 2.45
N THR A 73 3.44 15.17 2.61
CA THR A 73 2.45 16.24 2.72
C THR A 73 1.50 16.38 1.52
N TYR A 74 1.85 15.82 0.36
CA TYR A 74 1.05 15.91 -0.86
C TYR A 74 0.09 14.73 -1.05
N LEU A 75 0.17 13.70 -0.21
CA LEU A 75 -0.63 12.49 -0.35
C LEU A 75 -1.73 12.44 0.69
N GLN A 76 -2.93 12.10 0.24
CA GLN A 76 -4.06 11.78 1.10
C GLN A 76 -4.16 10.27 1.32
N GLN A 77 -4.00 9.47 0.27
CA GLN A 77 -4.06 8.01 0.33
C GLN A 77 -3.04 7.40 -0.62
N ILE A 78 -2.60 6.19 -0.27
CA ILE A 78 -1.65 5.41 -1.06
C ILE A 78 -2.06 3.95 -1.07
N PHE A 79 -1.86 3.32 -2.22
CA PHE A 79 -1.92 1.88 -2.39
C PHE A 79 -0.64 1.39 -3.05
N VAL A 80 0.12 0.55 -2.35
CA VAL A 80 1.32 -0.10 -2.87
C VAL A 80 0.95 -1.49 -3.40
N HIS A 81 1.37 -1.78 -4.63
CA HIS A 81 1.15 -3.06 -5.26
C HIS A 81 2.47 -3.70 -5.68
N GLY A 82 2.55 -5.02 -5.50
CA GLY A 82 3.60 -5.86 -6.01
C GLY A 82 3.04 -7.18 -6.46
N ASP A 83 3.68 -7.76 -7.49
CA ASP A 83 3.37 -9.09 -8.00
C ASP A 83 4.58 -10.01 -7.78
N SER A 84 4.30 -11.28 -7.52
CA SER A 84 5.29 -12.36 -7.44
C SER A 84 6.11 -12.58 -8.70
N LEU A 85 5.61 -12.16 -9.86
CA LEU A 85 6.32 -12.25 -11.14
C LEU A 85 7.21 -11.04 -11.41
N GLU A 86 7.04 -9.96 -10.64
CA GLU A 86 7.73 -8.69 -10.85
C GLU A 86 8.79 -8.48 -9.77
N SER A 87 9.88 -7.80 -10.12
CA SER A 87 10.98 -7.50 -9.18
C SER A 87 10.86 -6.13 -8.50
N THR A 88 9.89 -5.33 -8.94
CA THR A 88 9.69 -3.94 -8.53
C THR A 88 8.27 -3.68 -8.05
N LEU A 89 8.11 -2.64 -7.22
CA LEU A 89 6.81 -2.18 -6.75
C LEU A 89 6.26 -1.05 -7.61
N VAL A 90 4.93 -1.04 -7.73
CA VAL A 90 4.18 0.06 -8.33
C VAL A 90 3.14 0.56 -7.32
N GLY A 91 2.63 1.77 -7.52
CA GLY A 91 1.70 2.34 -6.55
C GLY A 91 0.67 3.28 -7.16
N VAL A 92 -0.47 3.37 -6.49
CA VAL A 92 -1.53 4.34 -6.79
C VAL A 92 -1.58 5.36 -5.67
N MET A 93 -1.58 6.63 -6.04
CA MET A 93 -1.50 7.78 -5.14
C MET A 93 -2.77 8.63 -5.31
N VAL A 94 -3.42 8.94 -4.20
CA VAL A 94 -4.47 9.97 -4.16
C VAL A 94 -3.86 11.20 -3.52
N PRO A 95 -3.77 12.33 -4.22
CA PRO A 95 -3.19 13.54 -3.69
C PRO A 95 -4.15 14.26 -2.74
N ASP A 96 -3.59 14.98 -1.76
CA ASP A 96 -4.34 15.98 -1.00
C ASP A 96 -4.50 17.24 -1.88
N PRO A 97 -5.73 17.61 -2.30
CA PRO A 97 -5.93 18.74 -3.20
C PRO A 97 -5.39 20.08 -2.66
N GLU A 98 -5.39 20.29 -1.34
CA GLU A 98 -5.00 21.56 -0.74
C GLU A 98 -3.49 21.81 -0.87
N THR A 99 -2.68 20.78 -0.68
CA THR A 99 -1.22 20.87 -0.70
C THR A 99 -0.63 20.50 -2.05
N PHE A 100 -1.23 19.52 -2.76
CA PHE A 100 -0.74 19.01 -4.03
C PHE A 100 -0.95 20.00 -5.17
N VAL A 101 -2.14 20.62 -5.29
CA VAL A 101 -2.44 21.50 -6.42
C VAL A 101 -1.49 22.69 -6.50
N PRO A 102 -1.20 23.44 -5.40
CA PRO A 102 -0.22 24.53 -5.44
C PRO A 102 1.19 24.07 -5.81
N TRP A 103 1.60 22.86 -5.43
CA TRP A 103 2.90 22.29 -5.77
C TRP A 103 2.94 21.85 -7.24
N ALA A 104 1.96 21.08 -7.70
CA ALA A 104 1.89 20.55 -9.05
C ALA A 104 1.81 21.67 -10.11
N ARG A 105 1.07 22.76 -9.83
CA ARG A 105 1.03 23.95 -10.69
C ARG A 105 2.38 24.65 -10.82
N LYS A 106 3.22 24.62 -9.78
CA LYS A 106 4.60 25.14 -9.86
C LYS A 106 5.48 24.24 -10.73
N VAL A 107 5.27 22.92 -10.65
CA VAL A 107 6.01 21.93 -11.46
C VAL A 107 5.66 22.06 -12.95
N THR A 108 4.37 22.23 -13.28
CA THR A 108 3.92 22.35 -14.67
C THR A 108 4.12 23.75 -15.25
N GLY A 109 4.11 24.78 -14.40
CA GLY A 109 4.03 26.18 -14.81
C GLY A 109 2.62 26.64 -15.17
N ASP A 110 1.62 25.75 -15.13
CA ASP A 110 0.23 26.06 -15.42
C ASP A 110 -0.53 26.33 -14.12
N ARG A 111 -0.97 27.58 -13.93
CA ARG A 111 -1.66 28.02 -12.71
C ARG A 111 -3.16 27.74 -12.74
N THR A 112 -3.71 27.35 -13.88
CA THR A 112 -5.15 27.17 -14.13
C THR A 112 -5.56 25.70 -14.25
N ALA A 113 -4.59 24.79 -14.43
CA ALA A 113 -4.85 23.36 -14.51
C ALA A 113 -5.71 22.85 -13.34
N SER A 114 -6.68 22.00 -13.68
CA SER A 114 -7.54 21.29 -12.72
C SER A 114 -6.76 20.17 -12.02
N LEU A 115 -7.27 19.67 -10.89
CA LEU A 115 -6.65 18.54 -10.18
C LEU A 115 -6.48 17.32 -11.10
N GLU A 116 -7.52 16.98 -11.86
CA GLU A 116 -7.49 15.86 -12.81
C GLU A 116 -6.38 16.03 -13.86
N ALA A 117 -6.27 17.21 -14.46
CA ALA A 117 -5.23 17.50 -15.45
C ALA A 117 -3.81 17.43 -14.85
N LEU A 118 -3.65 17.87 -13.59
CA LEU A 118 -2.37 17.77 -12.88
C LEU A 118 -2.00 16.32 -12.55
N CYS A 119 -2.98 15.49 -12.17
CA CYS A 119 -2.77 14.06 -11.89
C CYS A 119 -2.38 13.28 -13.17
N ALA A 120 -2.92 13.67 -14.32
CA ALA A 120 -2.61 13.08 -15.61
C ALA A 120 -1.30 13.59 -16.24
N ASN A 121 -0.59 14.54 -15.60
CA ASN A 121 0.59 15.17 -16.19
C ASN A 121 1.88 14.38 -15.87
N ASP A 122 2.59 13.95 -16.92
CA ASP A 122 3.83 13.17 -16.77
C ASP A 122 4.93 13.88 -15.98
N LYS A 123 5.05 15.22 -16.08
CA LYS A 123 6.04 15.98 -15.30
C LYS A 123 5.72 15.93 -13.81
N VAL A 124 4.45 16.03 -13.45
CA VAL A 124 3.98 15.95 -12.06
C VAL A 124 4.18 14.52 -11.54
N ASN A 125 3.84 13.51 -12.34
CA ASN A 125 4.06 12.11 -12.02
C ASN A 125 5.55 11.83 -11.75
N ALA A 126 6.44 12.22 -12.66
CA ALA A 126 7.88 12.05 -12.50
C ALA A 126 8.44 12.80 -11.28
N ALA A 127 7.97 14.02 -11.02
CA ALA A 127 8.39 14.80 -9.86
C ALA A 127 7.95 14.15 -8.53
N LEU A 128 6.71 13.63 -8.48
CA LEU A 128 6.20 12.94 -7.30
C LEU A 128 6.94 11.61 -7.08
N LEU A 129 7.16 10.83 -8.14
CA LEU A 129 7.92 9.59 -8.07
C LEU A 129 9.34 9.82 -7.53
N ALA A 130 10.05 10.84 -8.02
CA ALA A 130 11.38 11.19 -7.53
C ALA A 130 11.36 11.60 -6.05
N ARG A 131 10.32 12.31 -5.63
CA ARG A 131 10.11 12.71 -4.23
C ARG A 131 9.85 11.52 -3.32
N LEU A 132 9.00 10.58 -3.74
CA LEU A 132 8.73 9.34 -2.99
C LEU A 132 9.98 8.45 -2.92
N ALA A 133 10.74 8.33 -4.00
CA ALA A 133 12.01 7.62 -3.98
C ALA A 133 13.01 8.25 -2.99
N ALA A 134 13.09 9.59 -2.91
CA ALA A 134 13.90 10.27 -1.92
C ALA A 134 13.39 10.06 -0.49
N LEU A 135 12.07 10.04 -0.27
CA LEU A 135 11.46 9.74 1.02
C LEU A 135 11.79 8.32 1.48
N GLY A 136 11.61 7.31 0.60
CA GLY A 136 11.94 5.92 0.91
C GLY A 136 13.40 5.73 1.33
N ARG A 137 14.34 6.33 0.59
CA ARG A 137 15.77 6.29 0.94
C ARG A 137 16.07 6.91 2.31
N ARG A 138 15.42 8.04 2.66
CA ARG A 138 15.58 8.67 3.98
C ARG A 138 15.01 7.81 5.11
N SER A 139 13.92 7.10 4.84
CA SER A 139 13.27 6.21 5.79
C SER A 139 13.91 4.81 5.87
N LYS A 140 15.09 4.61 5.25
CA LYS A 140 15.84 3.34 5.24
C LYS A 140 15.05 2.16 4.65
N VAL A 141 14.13 2.45 3.74
CA VAL A 141 13.43 1.45 2.93
C VAL A 141 14.43 0.81 1.97
N GLN A 142 14.32 -0.51 1.75
CA GLN A 142 15.26 -1.23 0.88
C GLN A 142 15.10 -0.79 -0.59
N SER A 143 16.15 -0.99 -1.39
CA SER A 143 16.13 -0.56 -2.80
C SER A 143 15.00 -1.21 -3.62
N TYR A 144 14.70 -2.48 -3.36
CA TYR A 144 13.61 -3.22 -4.02
C TYR A 144 12.21 -2.85 -3.52
N GLU A 145 12.13 -2.15 -2.38
CA GLU A 145 10.87 -1.63 -1.81
C GLU A 145 10.55 -0.21 -2.30
N ILE A 146 11.48 0.43 -3.04
CA ILE A 146 11.23 1.74 -3.63
C ILE A 146 10.33 1.58 -4.86
N LEU A 147 9.23 2.32 -4.87
CA LEU A 147 8.29 2.40 -6.01
C LEU A 147 9.02 2.79 -7.30
N ARG A 148 8.79 2.02 -8.36
CA ARG A 148 9.41 2.24 -9.68
C ARG A 148 8.53 3.02 -10.64
N ALA A 149 7.21 2.87 -10.50
CA ALA A 149 6.20 3.63 -11.24
C ALA A 149 5.02 3.94 -10.33
N ILE A 150 4.34 5.06 -10.61
CA ILE A 150 3.14 5.46 -9.88
C ILE A 150 2.03 5.92 -10.82
N LYS A 151 0.79 5.74 -10.38
CA LYS A 151 -0.40 6.36 -10.93
C LYS A 151 -0.93 7.38 -9.93
N ILE A 152 -1.17 8.61 -10.36
CA ILE A 152 -1.87 9.60 -9.54
C ILE A 152 -3.34 9.59 -9.98
N ASP A 153 -4.23 9.36 -9.03
CA ASP A 153 -5.67 9.42 -9.23
C ASP A 153 -6.26 10.58 -8.43
N HIS A 154 -7.10 11.39 -9.06
CA HIS A 154 -7.78 12.50 -8.40
C HIS A 154 -8.94 12.03 -7.52
N ARG A 155 -9.38 10.77 -7.67
CA ARG A 155 -10.50 10.19 -6.94
C ARG A 155 -10.00 9.46 -5.69
N PRO A 156 -10.51 9.80 -4.50
CA PRO A 156 -10.15 9.10 -3.29
C PRO A 156 -10.69 7.66 -3.26
N PHE A 157 -10.00 6.80 -2.51
CA PHE A 157 -10.52 5.49 -2.13
C PHE A 157 -11.67 5.69 -1.15
N ASP A 158 -12.77 4.98 -1.37
CA ASP A 158 -14.01 5.19 -0.66
C ASP A 158 -14.75 3.85 -0.41
N VAL A 159 -15.72 3.88 0.50
CA VAL A 159 -16.57 2.73 0.82
C VAL A 159 -17.74 2.63 -0.15
N GLU A 160 -18.32 3.75 -0.56
CA GLU A 160 -19.59 3.76 -1.30
C GLU A 160 -19.39 3.68 -2.82
N THR A 161 -18.53 4.54 -3.35
CA THR A 161 -18.41 4.74 -4.80
C THR A 161 -17.55 3.68 -5.50
N ASN A 162 -16.42 3.31 -4.89
CA ASN A 162 -15.48 2.32 -5.46
C ASN A 162 -15.25 1.09 -4.56
N GLY A 163 -15.83 1.07 -3.35
CA GLY A 163 -15.78 -0.09 -2.44
C GLY A 163 -14.36 -0.51 -2.02
N MET A 164 -13.38 0.36 -2.24
CA MET A 164 -11.97 0.07 -1.97
C MET A 164 -11.65 0.18 -0.47
N LEU A 165 -12.47 0.85 0.31
CA LEU A 165 -12.33 0.91 1.76
C LEU A 165 -13.35 0.01 2.47
N THR A 166 -12.95 -0.57 3.60
CA THR A 166 -13.89 -1.13 4.57
C THR A 166 -14.63 0.00 5.30
N PRO A 167 -15.74 -0.30 6.01
CA PRO A 167 -16.38 0.70 6.89
C PRO A 167 -15.44 1.27 7.97
N THR A 168 -14.36 0.55 8.28
CA THR A 168 -13.29 0.99 9.18
C THR A 168 -12.13 1.70 8.46
N LEU A 169 -12.37 2.14 7.22
CA LEU A 169 -11.43 2.87 6.36
C LEU A 169 -10.14 2.13 6.02
N LYS A 170 -10.12 0.79 6.15
CA LYS A 170 -8.98 -0.04 5.74
C LYS A 170 -9.08 -0.38 4.26
N LEU A 171 -7.96 -0.31 3.55
CA LEU A 171 -7.91 -0.63 2.13
C LEU A 171 -8.18 -2.12 1.88
N ARG A 172 -9.17 -2.41 1.04
CA ARG A 172 -9.47 -3.73 0.50
C ARG A 172 -8.58 -3.98 -0.71
N ARG A 173 -7.34 -4.40 -0.44
CA ARG A 173 -6.25 -4.55 -1.44
C ARG A 173 -6.66 -5.33 -2.70
N ASN A 174 -7.41 -6.43 -2.55
CA ASN A 174 -7.85 -7.23 -3.69
C ASN A 174 -8.77 -6.43 -4.63
N ILE A 175 -9.70 -5.65 -4.07
CA ILE A 175 -10.63 -4.82 -4.85
C ILE A 175 -9.88 -3.66 -5.50
N ALA A 176 -8.98 -3.00 -4.77
CA ALA A 176 -8.14 -1.94 -5.32
C ALA A 176 -7.25 -2.45 -6.46
N ALA A 177 -6.64 -3.63 -6.30
CA ALA A 177 -5.82 -4.26 -7.33
C ALA A 177 -6.62 -4.60 -8.60
N ASP A 178 -7.86 -5.07 -8.44
CA ASP A 178 -8.73 -5.39 -9.57
C ASP A 178 -9.25 -4.14 -10.27
N TYR A 179 -9.58 -3.09 -9.51
CA TYR A 179 -10.01 -1.80 -10.05
C TYR A 179 -8.89 -1.13 -10.87
N TYR A 180 -7.68 -1.09 -10.32
CA TYR A 180 -6.51 -0.47 -10.96
C TYR A 180 -5.71 -1.44 -11.84
N ARG A 181 -6.24 -2.63 -12.15
CA ARG A 181 -5.54 -3.62 -12.97
C ARG A 181 -5.00 -3.04 -14.28
N PRO A 182 -5.78 -2.26 -15.06
CA PRO A 182 -5.28 -1.70 -16.31
C PRO A 182 -4.10 -0.74 -16.11
N ASP A 183 -4.16 0.11 -15.08
CA ASP A 183 -3.09 1.06 -14.76
C ASP A 183 -1.84 0.32 -14.24
N ILE A 184 -2.02 -0.70 -13.39
CA ILE A 184 -0.94 -1.53 -12.85
C ILE A 184 -0.21 -2.27 -13.98
N ASP A 185 -0.95 -2.92 -14.86
CA ASP A 185 -0.38 -3.66 -15.99
C ASP A 185 0.37 -2.72 -16.94
N ALA A 186 -0.16 -1.51 -17.19
CA ALA A 186 0.50 -0.49 -17.98
C ALA A 186 1.81 0.00 -17.34
N MET A 187 1.82 0.21 -16.01
CA MET A 187 3.04 0.57 -15.26
C MET A 187 4.11 -0.52 -15.39
N TYR A 188 3.76 -1.79 -15.20
CA TYR A 188 4.72 -2.89 -15.34
C TYR A 188 5.22 -3.05 -16.78
N ALA A 189 4.34 -2.90 -17.78
CA ALA A 189 4.74 -2.92 -19.18
C ALA A 189 5.72 -1.79 -19.54
N ALA A 190 5.50 -0.58 -19.01
CA ALA A 190 6.39 0.56 -19.19
C ALA A 190 7.76 0.32 -18.54
N ILE A 191 7.80 -0.24 -17.33
CA ILE A 191 9.05 -0.60 -16.63
C ILE A 191 9.86 -1.61 -17.46
N LYS A 192 9.23 -2.71 -17.89
CA LYS A 192 9.88 -3.75 -18.71
C LYS A 192 10.39 -3.22 -20.05
N SER A 193 9.72 -2.22 -20.61
CA SER A 193 10.14 -1.58 -21.86
C SER A 193 11.33 -0.65 -21.67
N ALA A 194 11.48 -0.03 -20.49
CA ALA A 194 12.60 0.84 -20.16
C ALA A 194 13.87 0.08 -19.72
N GLU A 195 13.74 -1.20 -19.36
CA GLU A 195 14.85 -2.10 -18.98
C GLU A 195 15.45 -2.87 -20.16
N LYS A 196 14.82 -2.82 -21.34
CA LYS A 196 15.33 -3.35 -22.60
C LYS A 196 16.15 -2.29 -23.36
#